data_AF-A0AA88XAX9-F1
#
_entry.id   AF-A0AA88XAX9-F1
#
_cell.length_a   1.000
_cell.length_b   1.000
_cell.length_c   1.000
_cell.angle_alpha   90.00
_cell.angle_beta   90.00
_cell.angle_gamma   90.00
#
_symmetry.space_group_name_H-M   'P 1'
#
loop_
_entity.id
_entity.type
_entity.pdbx_description
1 polymer ?
#
loop_
_entity_poly.entity_id
_entity_poly.type
_entity_poly.pdbx_seq_one_letter_code
_entity_poly.pdbx_strand_id
1 'polypeptide(L)'
;MVGQGEEQQRIIVPVIYINHPLFMHLLKEAEEEYGFDHQGPINIPCHVQEFRNVQGLIDKEQSQQQQQQQQHHQHPHHAWCFKA
;
A
#
# COMPACT_ATOMS: atom_id res chain seq x y z
N MET A 1 -1.91 7.66 13.21
CA MET A 1 -2.41 9.01 12.84
C MET A 1 -1.56 9.52 11.70
N VAL A 2 -2.05 10.51 10.96
CA VAL A 2 -1.31 11.19 9.90
C VAL A 2 -1.50 12.70 10.09
N GLY A 3 -0.41 13.47 10.00
CA GLY A 3 -0.41 14.92 10.21
C GLY A 3 0.16 15.34 11.57
N GLN A 4 0.11 16.64 11.84
CA GLN A 4 0.62 17.26 13.08
C GLN A 4 -0.44 18.16 13.72
N GLY A 5 -0.45 18.24 15.04
CA GLY A 5 -1.36 19.10 15.81
C GLY A 5 -2.84 18.80 15.56
N GLU A 6 -3.63 19.86 15.34
CA GLU A 6 -5.08 19.78 15.16
C GLU A 6 -5.49 19.17 13.81
N GLU A 7 -4.57 19.07 12.85
CA GLU A 7 -4.83 18.49 11.53
C GLU A 7 -4.64 16.96 11.50
N GLN A 8 -4.35 16.35 12.65
CA GLN A 8 -4.13 14.91 12.75
C GLN A 8 -5.39 14.10 12.43
N GLN A 9 -5.25 13.14 11.53
CA GLN A 9 -6.34 12.24 11.15
C GLN A 9 -6.00 10.78 11.42
N ARG A 10 -7.01 10.03 11.90
CA ARG A 10 -6.93 8.57 11.99
C ARG A 10 -7.29 7.98 10.64
N ILE A 11 -6.33 7.31 10.01
CA ILE A 11 -6.51 6.64 8.71
C ILE A 11 -6.31 5.13 8.90
N ILE A 12 -7.22 4.35 8.33
CA ILE A 12 -7.14 2.89 8.30
C ILE A 12 -6.61 2.49 6.93
N VAL A 13 -5.62 1.60 6.92
CA VAL A 13 -5.01 1.06 5.69
C VAL A 13 -4.99 -0.46 5.73
N PRO A 14 -5.04 -1.15 4.57
CA PRO A 14 -4.79 -2.58 4.51
C PRO A 14 -3.39 -2.93 5.02
N VAL A 15 -3.27 -4.07 5.72
CA VAL A 15 -1.98 -4.56 6.25
C VAL A 15 -0.93 -4.76 5.14
N ILE A 16 -1.38 -5.09 3.92
CA ILE A 16 -0.49 -5.30 2.76
C ILE A 16 0.33 -4.05 2.38
N TYR A 17 -0.11 -2.85 2.78
CA TYR A 17 0.63 -1.62 2.48
C TYR A 17 1.98 -1.58 3.19
N ILE A 18 2.11 -2.25 4.35
CA ILE A 18 3.34 -2.22 5.16
C ILE A 18 4.55 -2.73 4.36
N ASN A 19 4.34 -3.63 3.40
CA ASN A 19 5.42 -4.16 2.56
C ASN A 19 5.70 -3.32 1.31
N HIS A 20 4.91 -2.27 1.05
CA HIS A 20 5.09 -1.44 -0.13
C HIS A 20 6.21 -0.41 0.11
N PRO A 21 7.18 -0.23 -0.81
CA PRO A 21 8.32 0.68 -0.62
C PRO A 21 7.91 2.11 -0.24
N LEU A 22 6.89 2.67 -0.90
CA LEU A 22 6.37 4.01 -0.55
C LEU A 22 5.85 4.10 0.88
N PHE A 23 5.20 3.05 1.39
CA PHE A 23 4.71 3.06 2.76
C PHE A 23 5.86 2.83 3.76
N MET A 24 6.84 2.00 3.41
CA MET A 24 8.05 1.81 4.18
C MET A 24 8.84 3.11 4.35
N HIS A 25 8.87 3.98 3.33
CA HIS A 25 9.45 5.31 3.47
C HIS A 25 8.73 6.15 4.54
N LEU A 26 7.40 6.17 4.54
CA LEU A 26 6.62 6.88 5.56
C LEU A 26 6.86 6.33 6.98
N LEU A 27 6.99 5.01 7.11
CA LEU A 27 7.30 4.38 8.39
C LEU A 27 8.70 4.72 8.88
N LYS A 28 9.67 4.82 7.97
CA LYS A 28 11.04 5.21 8.29
C LYS A 28 11.10 6.67 8.78
N GLU A 29 10.37 7.58 8.14
CA GLU A 29 10.27 8.96 8.63
C GLU A 29 9.65 9.02 10.04
N ALA A 30 8.61 8.23 10.28
CA ALA A 30 8.03 8.11 11.61
C ALA A 30 9.01 7.53 12.65
N GLU A 31 9.80 6.52 12.28
CA GLU A 31 10.86 5.96 13.12
C GLU A 31 11.94 7.01 13.43
N GLU A 32 12.40 7.78 12.45
CA GLU A 32 13.43 8.80 12.63
C GLU A 32 12.98 9.92 13.57
N GLU A 33 11.70 10.30 13.53
CA GLU A 33 11.15 11.37 14.37
C GLU A 33 10.73 10.89 15.77
N TYR A 34 10.11 9.71 15.87
CA TYR A 34 9.48 9.25 17.12
C TYR A 34 10.16 8.03 17.75
N GLY A 35 11.07 7.37 17.04
CA GLY A 35 11.65 6.08 17.44
C GLY A 35 10.64 4.94 17.41
N PHE A 36 11.00 3.81 18.02
CA PHE A 36 10.17 2.61 18.09
C PHE A 36 9.38 2.47 19.41
N ASP A 37 9.74 3.24 20.44
CA ASP A 37 9.09 3.17 21.75
C ASP A 37 7.86 4.07 21.80
N HIS A 38 6.86 3.72 20.98
CA HIS A 38 5.58 4.44 20.93
C HIS A 38 4.43 3.56 21.40
N GLN A 39 3.66 4.05 22.37
CA GLN A 39 2.46 3.39 22.87
C GLN A 39 1.25 3.84 22.03
N GLY A 40 0.62 2.89 21.32
CA GLY A 40 -0.60 3.14 20.57
C GLY A 40 -0.40 3.25 19.05
N PRO A 41 -1.28 3.96 18.32
CA PRO A 41 -1.20 4.07 16.87
C PRO A 41 0.07 4.79 16.41
N ILE A 42 0.69 4.27 15.34
CA ILE A 42 1.84 4.92 14.69
C ILE A 42 1.42 6.30 14.16
N ASN A 43 2.22 7.32 14.43
CA ASN A 43 2.06 8.67 13.86
C ASN A 43 2.97 8.83 12.66
N ILE A 44 2.40 9.21 11.51
CA ILE A 44 3.16 9.47 10.29
C ILE A 44 3.34 10.99 10.16
N PRO A 45 4.60 11.49 10.19
CA PRO A 45 4.89 12.92 10.16
C PRO A 45 4.85 13.50 8.75
N CYS A 46 3.73 13.33 8.05
CA CYS A 46 3.51 13.94 6.74
C CYS A 46 2.15 14.60 6.65
N HIS A 47 1.97 15.46 5.64
CA HIS A 47 0.66 16.05 5.40
C HIS A 47 -0.35 14.97 5.00
N VAL A 48 -1.57 15.08 5.51
CA VAL A 48 -2.65 14.13 5.20
C VAL A 48 -2.83 13.95 3.68
N GLN A 49 -2.72 15.04 2.91
CA GLN A 49 -2.85 14.99 1.46
C GLN A 49 -1.73 14.18 0.79
N GLU A 50 -0.50 14.27 1.28
CA GLU A 50 0.64 13.48 0.78
C GLU A 50 0.44 12.00 1.06
N PHE A 51 0.00 11.66 2.28
CA PHE A 51 -0.35 10.28 2.63
C PHE A 51 -1.43 9.72 1.71
N ARG A 52 -2.49 10.49 1.43
CA ARG A 52 -3.57 10.08 0.51
C ARG A 52 -3.05 9.84 -0.91
N ASN A 53 -2.09 10.65 -1.36
CA ASN A 53 -1.46 10.44 -2.66
C ASN A 53 -0.69 9.11 -2.68
N VAL A 54 0.07 8.80 -1.63
CA VAL A 54 0.77 7.52 -1.49
C VAL A 54 -0.22 6.35 -1.49
N GLN A 55 -1.31 6.43 -0.73
CA GLN A 55 -2.36 5.39 -0.75
C GLN A 55 -2.88 5.16 -2.16
N GLY A 56 -3.21 6.23 -2.88
CA GLY A 56 -3.73 6.13 -4.25
C GLY A 56 -2.72 5.54 -5.24
N LEU A 57 -1.42 5.71 -5.03
CA LEU A 57 -0.38 5.05 -5.84
C LEU A 57 -0.33 3.55 -5.56
N ILE A 58 -0.34 3.17 -4.27
CA ILE A 58 -0.33 1.76 -3.85
C ILE A 58 -1.57 1.04 -4.39
N ASP A 59 -2.75 1.62 -4.24
CA ASP A 59 -4.01 1.02 -4.72
C ASP A 59 -4.02 0.79 -6.23
N LYS A 60 -3.47 1.73 -7.00
CA LYS A 60 -3.36 1.59 -8.46
C LYS A 60 -2.44 0.44 -8.84
N GLU A 61 -1.30 0.31 -8.16
CA GLU A 61 -0.36 -0.79 -8.43
C GLU A 61 -0.98 -2.15 -8.11
N GLN A 62 -1.65 -2.28 -6.97
CA GLN A 62 -2.34 -3.52 -6.57
C GLN A 62 -3.43 -3.91 -7.58
N SER A 63 -4.20 -2.94 -8.04
CA SER A 63 -5.25 -3.17 -9.05
C SER A 63 -4.69 -3.67 -10.38
N GLN A 64 -3.53 -3.14 -10.82
CA GLN A 64 -2.86 -3.57 -12.05
C GLN A 64 -2.32 -5.00 -11.93
N GLN A 65 -1.65 -5.33 -10.83
CA GLN A 65 -1.13 -6.68 -10.58
C GLN A 65 -2.26 -7.72 -10.58
N GLN A 66 -3.39 -7.38 -9.97
CA GLN A 66 -4.55 -8.27 -9.91
C GLN A 66 -5.20 -8.51 -11.29
N GLN A 67 -5.27 -7.47 -12.13
CA GLN A 67 -5.72 -7.60 -13.52
C GLN A 67 -4.75 -8.46 -14.36
N GLN A 68 -3.44 -8.28 -14.18
CA GLN A 68 -2.43 -9.07 -14.90
C GLN A 68 -2.47 -10.54 -14.50
N GLN A 69 -2.67 -10.84 -13.21
CA GLN A 69 -2.91 -12.20 -12.75
C GLN A 69 -4.19 -12.78 -13.36
N GLN A 70 -5.32 -12.07 -13.36
CA GLN A 70 -6.55 -12.58 -13.97
C GLN A 70 -6.40 -12.90 -15.46
N GLN A 71 -5.63 -12.10 -16.21
CA GLN A 71 -5.34 -12.40 -17.62
C GLN A 71 -4.54 -13.70 -17.78
N HIS A 72 -3.57 -13.98 -16.91
CA HIS A 72 -2.79 -15.22 -16.97
C HIS A 72 -3.60 -16.49 -16.61
N HIS A 73 -4.68 -16.37 -15.83
CA HIS A 73 -5.56 -17.51 -15.53
C HIS A 73 -6.62 -17.75 -16.62
N GLN A 74 -6.69 -16.89 -17.65
CA GLN A 74 -7.53 -17.10 -18.83
C GLN A 74 -6.76 -17.81 -19.95
N HIS A 75 -6.13 -18.95 -19.65
CA HIS A 75 -5.81 -19.92 -20.70
C HIS A 75 -6.99 -20.87 -20.85
N PRO A 76 -7.73 -20.84 -21.97
CA PRO A 76 -8.76 -21.83 -22.22
C PRO A 76 -8.09 -23.20 -22.34
N HIS A 77 -8.53 -24.17 -21.54
CA HIS A 77 -8.15 -25.58 -21.59
C HIS A 77 -8.57 -26.29 -22.92
N HIS A 78 -8.77 -25.54 -24.01
CA HIS A 78 -9.34 -26.02 -25.28
C HIS A 78 -8.38 -25.92 -26.48
N ALA A 79 -7.08 -25.79 -26.26
CA ALA A 79 -6.08 -25.71 -27.33
C ALA A 79 -5.18 -26.96 -27.49
N TRP A 80 -5.54 -28.11 -26.91
CA TRP A 80 -4.86 -29.39 -27.16
C TRP A 80 -5.50 -30.18 -28.30
N CYS A 81 -5.61 -29.55 -29.48
CA CYS A 81 -6.02 -30.24 -30.70
C CYS A 81 -4.81 -30.47 -31.61
N PHE A 82 -4.50 -31.77 -31.80
CA PHE A 82 -3.83 -32.41 -32.94
C PHE A 82 -2.30 -32.30 -33.13
N LYS A 83 -1.65 -33.47 -33.05
CA LYS A 83 -1.04 -34.15 -34.22
C LYS A 83 -1.08 -35.67 -34.01
N ALA A 84 -1.96 -36.34 -34.75
CA ALA A 84 -1.90 -37.76 -35.09
C ALA A 84 -1.47 -37.88 -36.55
#